data_AF-A0A942E994-F1
#
_entry.id   AF-A0A942E994-F1
#
_cell.length_a   1.000
_cell.length_b   1.000
_cell.length_c   1.000
_cell.angle_alpha   90.00
_cell.angle_beta   90.00
_cell.angle_gamma   90.00
#
_symmetry.space_group_name_H-M   'P 1'
#
loop_
_entity.id
_entity.type
_entity.pdbx_description
1 polymer ?
#
loop_
_entity_poly.entity_id
_entity_poly.type
_entity_poly.pdbx_seq_one_letter_code
_entity_poly.pdbx_strand_id
1 'polypeptide(L)'
;MTTEAETELLAELTAVVSDLHSAGMDDGEAMFLLGSGADRLCTIRDTQSWAGFKSTLTDADIIALLQQIDAEGNSSVHAEKGRHAYALQALALSLASTNAQQDTTKAGAALLDQVIEAALKNYRTQAKPS
;
A
#
# COMPACT_ATOMS: atom_id res chain seq x y z
N MET A 1 -1.49 -7.46 24.89
CA MET A 1 -0.03 -7.24 24.90
C MET A 1 0.34 -6.88 23.48
N THR A 2 0.93 -5.71 23.26
CA THR A 2 1.48 -5.35 21.94
C THR A 2 2.62 -6.30 21.62
N THR A 3 2.61 -6.92 20.45
CA THR A 3 3.77 -7.69 20.01
C THR A 3 4.86 -6.73 19.51
N GLU A 4 6.12 -7.16 19.53
CA GLU A 4 7.24 -6.39 18.97
C GLU A 4 6.98 -6.05 17.48
N ALA A 5 6.43 -7.02 16.73
CA ALA A 5 6.01 -6.85 15.35
C ALA A 5 4.92 -5.78 15.13
N GLU A 6 3.91 -5.71 16.02
CA GLU A 6 2.87 -4.66 15.91
C GLU A 6 3.44 -3.26 16.21
N THR A 7 4.46 -3.18 17.07
CA THR A 7 5.13 -1.91 17.39
C THR A 7 5.95 -1.40 16.20
N GLU A 8 6.69 -2.30 15.55
CA GLU A 8 7.47 -2.00 14.34
C GLU A 8 6.56 -1.60 13.17
N LEU A 9 5.49 -2.36 12.93
CA LEU A 9 4.49 -2.04 11.91
C LEU A 9 3.85 -0.66 12.15
N LEU A 10 3.55 -0.31 13.40
CA LEU A 10 3.03 1.00 13.75
C LEU A 10 4.03 2.12 13.48
N ALA A 11 5.32 1.90 13.77
CA ALA A 11 6.37 2.87 13.49
C ALA A 11 6.52 3.13 11.99
N GLU A 12 6.55 2.07 11.18
CA GLU A 12 6.64 2.20 9.72
C GLU A 12 5.39 2.84 9.11
N LEU A 13 4.18 2.45 9.56
CA LEU A 13 2.93 3.11 9.16
C LEU A 13 2.96 4.60 9.47
N THR A 14 3.44 4.97 10.65
CA THR A 14 3.52 6.38 11.07
C THR A 14 4.48 7.17 10.18
N ALA A 15 5.66 6.60 9.87
CA ALA A 15 6.62 7.22 8.97
C ALA A 15 6.02 7.44 7.57
N VAL A 16 5.44 6.40 6.97
CA VAL A 16 4.86 6.50 5.62
C VAL A 16 3.67 7.44 5.57
N VAL A 17 2.76 7.41 6.56
CA VAL A 17 1.62 8.34 6.62
C VAL A 17 2.09 9.79 6.82
N SER A 18 3.13 10.02 7.64
CA SER A 18 3.74 11.34 7.83
C SER A 18 4.40 11.86 6.54
N ASP A 19 5.09 10.99 5.81
CA ASP A 19 5.72 11.34 4.53
C ASP A 19 4.65 11.60 3.45
N LEU A 20 3.56 10.83 3.44
CA LEU A 20 2.40 11.06 2.56
C LEU A 20 1.78 12.44 2.81
N HIS A 21 1.60 12.80 4.09
CA HIS A 21 1.01 14.08 4.48
C HIS A 21 1.93 15.28 4.19
N SER A 22 3.25 15.10 4.27
CA SER A 22 4.22 16.20 4.12
C SER A 22 4.70 16.43 2.68
N ALA A 23 4.79 15.37 1.86
CA ALA A 23 5.39 15.44 0.52
C ALA A 23 4.68 14.55 -0.53
N GLY A 24 4.03 13.46 -0.11
CA GLY A 24 3.51 12.46 -1.04
C GLY A 24 2.33 12.92 -1.91
N MET A 25 1.49 13.86 -1.45
CA MET A 25 0.40 14.42 -2.26
C MET A 25 0.89 15.29 -3.42
N ASP A 26 2.08 15.88 -3.31
CA ASP A 26 2.67 16.73 -4.36
C ASP A 26 3.53 15.93 -5.35
N ASP A 27 3.92 14.69 -5.01
CA ASP A 27 4.60 13.78 -5.92
C ASP A 27 3.59 12.98 -6.76
N GLY A 28 3.12 13.62 -7.83
CA GLY A 28 2.17 13.03 -8.77
C GLY A 28 2.66 11.73 -9.42
N GLU A 29 3.98 11.53 -9.54
CA GLU A 29 4.56 10.29 -10.09
C GLU A 29 4.46 9.15 -9.08
N ALA A 30 4.78 9.39 -7.81
CA ALA A 30 4.62 8.42 -6.73
C ALA A 30 3.14 8.01 -6.57
N MET A 31 2.21 8.98 -6.59
CA MET A 31 0.77 8.71 -6.54
C MET A 31 0.27 7.94 -7.77
N PHE A 32 0.81 8.21 -8.94
CA PHE A 32 0.51 7.46 -10.15
C PHE A 32 0.96 6.00 -10.04
N LEU A 33 2.20 5.76 -9.59
CA LEU A 33 2.74 4.41 -9.39
C LEU A 33 1.91 3.65 -8.35
N LEU A 34 1.58 4.29 -7.23
CA LEU A 34 0.72 3.72 -6.19
C LEU A 34 -0.65 3.32 -6.74
N GLY A 35 -1.31 4.21 -7.48
CA GLY A 35 -2.60 3.94 -8.10
C GLY A 35 -2.54 2.82 -9.13
N SER A 36 -1.48 2.77 -9.94
CA SER A 36 -1.28 1.71 -10.95
C SER A 36 -1.03 0.33 -10.31
N GLY A 37 -0.26 0.28 -9.23
CA GLY A 37 -0.02 -0.94 -8.46
C GLY A 37 -1.30 -1.45 -7.80
N ALA A 38 -2.05 -0.54 -7.15
CA ALA A 38 -3.36 -0.87 -6.59
C ALA A 38 -4.34 -1.38 -7.67
N ASP A 39 -4.38 -0.75 -8.86
CA ASP A 39 -5.27 -1.18 -9.95
C ASP A 39 -4.91 -2.58 -10.45
N ARG A 40 -3.61 -2.86 -10.61
CA ARG A 40 -3.12 -4.18 -11.02
C ARG A 40 -3.57 -5.26 -10.03
N LEU A 41 -3.41 -5.02 -8.73
CA LEU A 41 -3.82 -5.95 -7.67
C LEU A 41 -5.34 -6.14 -7.65
N CYS A 42 -6.10 -5.04 -7.73
CA CYS A 42 -7.56 -5.09 -7.77
C CYS A 42 -8.07 -5.87 -8.99
N THR A 43 -7.42 -5.72 -10.14
CA THR A 43 -7.76 -6.43 -11.40
C THR A 43 -7.55 -7.94 -11.27
N ILE A 44 -6.50 -8.39 -10.57
CA ILE A 44 -6.22 -9.82 -10.38
C ILE A 44 -7.37 -10.54 -9.64
N ARG A 45 -8.08 -9.82 -8.76
CA ARG A 45 -9.20 -10.37 -7.98
C ARG A 45 -10.58 -9.89 -8.43
N ASP A 46 -10.66 -9.18 -9.57
CA ASP A 46 -11.89 -8.58 -10.10
C ASP A 46 -12.64 -7.70 -9.07
N THR A 47 -11.89 -6.81 -8.42
CA THR A 47 -12.41 -5.89 -7.41
C THR A 47 -12.32 -4.43 -7.84
N GLN A 48 -13.29 -3.63 -7.42
CA GLN A 48 -13.39 -2.22 -7.82
C GLN A 48 -12.81 -1.24 -6.78
N SER A 49 -12.48 -1.69 -5.57
CA SER A 49 -11.89 -0.83 -4.53
C SER A 49 -10.78 -1.56 -3.81
N TRP A 50 -9.87 -0.79 -3.21
CA TRP A 50 -8.77 -1.33 -2.43
C TRP A 50 -9.28 -2.09 -1.19
N ALA A 51 -10.28 -1.54 -0.50
CA ALA A 51 -10.93 -2.22 0.62
C ALA A 51 -11.61 -3.53 0.17
N GLY A 52 -12.27 -3.50 -1.00
CA GLY A 52 -12.85 -4.70 -1.62
C GLY A 52 -11.80 -5.76 -1.91
N PHE A 53 -10.67 -5.38 -2.52
CA PHE A 53 -9.53 -6.26 -2.75
C PHE A 53 -9.06 -6.93 -1.46
N LYS A 54 -8.75 -6.15 -0.41
CA LYS A 54 -8.25 -6.70 0.86
C LYS A 54 -9.23 -7.65 1.53
N SER A 55 -10.54 -7.40 1.42
CA SER A 55 -11.57 -8.29 1.98
C SER A 55 -11.63 -9.68 1.33
N THR A 56 -11.03 -9.85 0.14
CA THR A 56 -10.95 -11.15 -0.56
C THR A 56 -9.73 -11.98 -0.19
N LEU A 57 -8.77 -11.41 0.56
CA LEU A 57 -7.48 -12.05 0.83
C LEU A 57 -7.56 -12.96 2.05
N THR A 58 -6.98 -14.15 1.92
CA THR A 58 -6.63 -14.98 3.06
C THR A 58 -5.26 -14.60 3.63
N ASP A 59 -4.93 -15.05 4.83
CA ASP A 59 -3.60 -14.85 5.43
C ASP A 59 -2.47 -15.36 4.51
N ALA A 60 -2.71 -16.49 3.84
CA ALA A 60 -1.75 -17.05 2.88
C ALA A 60 -1.58 -16.15 1.64
N ASP A 61 -2.66 -15.54 1.16
CA ASP A 61 -2.59 -14.58 0.04
C ASP A 61 -1.80 -13.33 0.44
N ILE A 62 -2.03 -12.81 1.65
CA ILE A 62 -1.31 -11.64 2.17
C ILE A 62 0.18 -11.94 2.24
N ILE A 63 0.58 -13.08 2.81
CA ILE A 63 2.00 -13.48 2.90
C ILE A 63 2.62 -13.59 1.50
N ALA A 64 1.95 -14.24 0.55
CA ALA A 64 2.45 -14.39 -0.81
C ALA A 64 2.63 -13.05 -1.53
N LEU A 65 1.68 -12.12 -1.36
CA LEU A 65 1.76 -10.78 -1.92
C LEU A 65 2.90 -9.97 -1.30
N LEU A 66 3.09 -10.05 0.02
CA LEU A 66 4.21 -9.39 0.70
C LEU A 66 5.56 -9.90 0.21
N GLN A 67 5.71 -11.21 0.03
CA GLN A 67 6.93 -11.81 -0.55
C GLN A 67 7.18 -11.34 -1.98
N GLN A 68 6.11 -11.22 -2.79
CA GLN A 68 6.23 -10.70 -4.15
C GLN A 68 6.66 -9.23 -4.16
N ILE A 69 6.06 -8.41 -3.29
CA ILE A 69 6.40 -7.00 -3.16
C ILE A 69 7.86 -6.83 -2.69
N ASP A 70 8.32 -7.64 -1.74
CA ASP A 70 9.71 -7.61 -1.26
C ASP A 70 10.70 -7.99 -2.38
N ALA A 71 10.38 -9.02 -3.18
CA ALA A 71 11.19 -9.39 -4.34
C ALA A 71 11.24 -8.26 -5.39
N GLU A 72 10.12 -7.60 -5.66
CA GLU A 72 10.04 -6.48 -6.59
C GLU A 72 10.77 -5.22 -6.04
N GLY A 73 10.65 -4.96 -4.74
CA GLY A 73 11.32 -3.89 -4.02
C GLY A 73 12.85 -4.04 -4.04
N ASN A 74 13.36 -5.23 -3.71
CA ASN A 74 14.79 -5.54 -3.76
C ASN A 74 15.37 -5.40 -5.17
N SER A 75 14.60 -5.76 -6.20
CA SER A 75 15.01 -5.53 -7.59
C SER A 75 15.03 -4.05 -7.98
N SER A 76 14.26 -3.21 -7.29
CA SER A 76 14.09 -1.77 -7.57
C SER A 76 15.09 -0.89 -6.82
N VAL A 77 15.59 -1.31 -5.65
CA VAL A 77 16.66 -0.62 -4.89
C VAL A 77 17.95 -0.52 -5.71
N HIS A 78 18.19 -1.47 -6.62
CA HIS A 78 19.33 -1.42 -7.55
C HIS A 78 19.16 -0.43 -8.72
N ALA A 79 17.99 0.18 -8.90
CA ALA A 79 17.63 0.96 -10.10
C ALA A 79 17.40 2.47 -9.84
N GLU A 80 17.78 3.01 -8.68
CA GLU A 80 17.50 4.41 -8.27
C GLU A 80 16.01 4.80 -8.28
N LYS A 81 15.10 3.81 -8.23
CA LYS A 81 13.64 4.04 -8.29
C LYS A 81 13.02 4.25 -6.91
N GLY A 82 13.48 5.27 -6.19
CA GLY A 82 12.97 5.59 -4.84
C GLY A 82 11.44 5.72 -4.78
N ARG A 83 10.80 6.29 -5.82
CA ARG A 83 9.34 6.45 -5.91
C ARG A 83 8.60 5.12 -6.12
N HIS A 84 9.18 4.17 -6.86
CA HIS A 84 8.57 2.84 -7.07
C HIS A 84 8.67 2.02 -5.79
N ALA A 85 9.82 2.06 -5.12
CA ALA A 85 10.01 1.42 -3.82
C ALA A 85 9.02 1.97 -2.79
N TYR A 86 8.78 3.28 -2.79
CA TYR A 86 7.79 3.91 -1.92
C TYR A 86 6.36 3.42 -2.18
N ALA A 87 5.93 3.37 -3.44
CA ALA A 87 4.61 2.86 -3.80
C ALA A 87 4.42 1.39 -3.37
N LEU A 88 5.45 0.56 -3.56
CA LEU A 88 5.46 -0.83 -3.11
C LEU A 88 5.41 -0.93 -1.57
N GLN A 89 6.17 -0.11 -0.86
CA GLN A 89 6.18 -0.07 0.61
C GLN A 89 4.80 0.32 1.16
N ALA A 90 4.14 1.32 0.57
CA ALA A 90 2.79 1.72 0.96
C ALA A 90 1.77 0.57 0.78
N LEU A 91 1.83 -0.15 -0.34
CA LEU A 91 0.98 -1.33 -0.56
C LEU A 91 1.28 -2.45 0.44
N ALA A 92 2.56 -2.73 0.72
CA ALA A 92 2.97 -3.74 1.68
C ALA A 92 2.48 -3.43 3.10
N LEU A 93 2.64 -2.20 3.57
CA LEU A 93 2.18 -1.79 4.91
C LEU A 93 0.66 -1.89 5.06
N SER A 94 -0.09 -1.51 4.02
CA SER A 94 -1.54 -1.66 3.99
C SER A 94 -1.98 -3.14 4.04
N LEU A 95 -1.24 -4.02 3.36
CA LEU A 95 -1.49 -5.48 3.39
C LEU A 95 -1.14 -6.09 4.74
N ALA A 96 0.05 -5.78 5.28
CA ALA A 96 0.52 -6.30 6.57
C ALA A 96 -0.37 -5.89 7.74
N SER A 97 -1.02 -4.72 7.64
CA SER A 97 -1.93 -4.21 8.65
C SER A 97 -3.36 -4.73 8.57
N THR A 98 -3.70 -5.58 7.58
CA THR A 98 -5.05 -6.16 7.41
C THR A 98 -5.55 -6.86 8.67
N ASN A 99 -4.64 -7.54 9.39
CA ASN A 99 -4.95 -8.31 10.59
C ASN A 99 -4.46 -7.65 11.88
N ALA A 100 -4.16 -6.35 11.86
CA ALA A 100 -3.69 -5.62 13.03
C ALA A 100 -4.70 -5.72 14.18
N GLN A 101 -4.26 -6.03 15.39
CA GLN A 101 -5.14 -6.11 16.56
C GLN A 101 -5.23 -4.79 17.30
N GLN A 102 -4.17 -3.98 17.26
CA GLN A 102 -4.14 -2.68 17.92
C GLN A 102 -5.00 -1.63 17.21
N ASP A 103 -5.76 -0.87 17.99
CA ASP A 103 -6.62 0.18 17.45
C ASP A 103 -5.83 1.33 16.82
N THR A 104 -4.64 1.65 17.35
CA THR A 104 -3.73 2.64 16.78
C THR A 104 -3.20 2.20 15.41
N THR A 105 -2.77 0.95 15.29
CA THR A 105 -2.29 0.38 14.03
C THR A 105 -3.42 0.31 12.99
N LYS A 106 -4.64 -0.08 13.40
CA LYS A 106 -5.82 -0.04 12.53
C LYS A 106 -6.13 1.38 12.03
N ALA A 107 -6.03 2.38 12.91
CA ALA A 107 -6.29 3.78 12.54
C ALA A 107 -5.25 4.28 11.52
N GLY A 108 -3.97 4.00 11.74
CA GLY A 108 -2.90 4.33 10.78
C GLY A 108 -3.08 3.63 9.43
N ALA A 109 -3.41 2.33 9.47
CA ALA A 109 -3.72 1.54 8.28
C ALA A 109 -4.91 2.10 7.49
N ALA A 110 -5.97 2.52 8.18
CA ALA A 110 -7.14 3.12 7.54
C ALA A 110 -6.83 4.45 6.85
N LEU A 111 -5.89 5.24 7.36
CA LEU A 111 -5.42 6.46 6.68
C LEU A 111 -4.65 6.10 5.40
N LEU A 112 -3.75 5.12 5.49
CA LEU A 112 -3.00 4.65 4.33
C LEU A 112 -3.93 4.05 3.24
N ASP A 113 -4.93 3.28 3.66
CA ASP A 113 -5.95 2.72 2.75
C ASP A 113 -6.72 3.80 1.99
N GLN A 114 -7.04 4.92 2.65
CA GLN A 114 -7.71 6.05 2.01
C GLN A 114 -6.83 6.70 0.94
N VAL A 115 -5.52 6.82 1.20
CA VAL A 115 -4.58 7.34 0.21
C VAL A 115 -4.47 6.41 -0.99
N ILE A 116 -4.35 5.10 -0.75
CA ILE A 116 -4.30 4.09 -1.83
C ILE A 116 -5.60 4.13 -2.66
N GLU A 117 -6.75 4.21 -2.01
CA GLU A 117 -8.05 4.30 -2.68
C GLU A 117 -8.17 5.58 -3.52
N ALA A 118 -7.69 6.71 -3.02
CA ALA A 118 -7.67 7.97 -3.77
C ALA A 118 -6.74 7.88 -4.99
N ALA A 119 -5.53 7.33 -4.82
CA ALA A 119 -4.58 7.11 -5.91
C ALA A 119 -5.15 6.15 -6.97
N LEU A 120 -5.80 5.06 -6.56
CA LEU A 120 -6.48 4.10 -7.43
C LEU A 120 -7.56 4.76 -8.28
N LYS A 121 -8.45 5.53 -7.65
CA LYS A 121 -9.52 6.28 -8.34
C LYS A 121 -8.93 7.29 -9.31
N ASN A 122 -7.91 8.02 -8.89
CA ASN A 122 -7.23 8.99 -9.73
C ASN A 122 -6.61 8.32 -10.97
N TYR A 123 -5.89 7.21 -10.79
CA TYR A 123 -5.30 6.44 -11.87
C TYR A 123 -6.36 5.93 -12.86
N ARG A 124 -7.46 5.37 -12.37
CA ARG A 124 -8.54 4.86 -13.23
C ARG A 124 -9.28 5.95 -14.00
N THR A 125 -9.37 7.16 -13.45
CA THR A 125 -10.08 8.28 -14.09
C THR A 125 -9.20 9.10 -15.02
N GLN A 126 -7.90 9.22 -14.73
CA GLN A 126 -6.98 10.10 -15.48
C GLN A 126 -6.00 9.35 -16.39
N ALA A 127 -5.70 8.08 -16.14
CA ALA A 127 -4.61 7.37 -16.80
C ALA A 127 -5.03 6.14 -17.61
N LYS A 128 -6.14 5.48 -17.28
CA LYS A 128 -6.64 4.30 -18.01
C LYS A 128 -7.56 4.78 -19.15
N PRO A 129 -7.20 4.66 -20.44
CA PRO A 129 -8.14 4.96 -21.51
C PRO A 129 -9.29 3.96 -21.41
N SER A 130 -10.51 4.49 -21.39
CA SER A 130 -11.78 3.75 -21.36
C SER A 130 -11.94 2.81 -22.54
#